data_AF-A0A1M3PP09-F1
#
_entry.id   AF-A0A1M3PP09-F1
#
_cell.length_a   1.000
_cell.length_b   1.000
_cell.length_c   1.000
_cell.angle_alpha   90.00
_cell.angle_beta   90.00
_cell.angle_gamma   90.00
#
_symmetry.space_group_name_H-M   'P 1'
#
loop_
_entity.id
_entity.type
_entity.pdbx_description
1 polymer ?
#
loop_
_entity_poly.entity_id
_entity_poly.type
_entity_poly.pdbx_seq_one_letter_code
_entity_poly.pdbx_strand_id
1 'polypeptide(L)'
;MSDTSMASTFSALTLAKRARDILQKAYDLNPRALDAGAPTSLAVLYYRVPGFPLGFGDTKKARALLEEAVRTAPQSLDAEYFYGDFLYEQHEYPKAQSILEQALKIPQNQDRPLWDHNRRLVIEQLIGKIKAKA
;
A
#
# COMPACT_ATOMS: atom_id res chain seq x y z
N MET A 1 8.31 24.95 21.48
CA MET A 1 7.37 23.83 21.20
C MET A 1 7.83 22.95 20.02
N SER A 2 9.13 22.91 19.67
CA SER A 2 9.66 22.26 18.46
C SER A 2 10.37 20.91 18.71
N ASP A 3 10.85 20.63 19.92
CA ASP A 3 11.76 19.50 20.14
C ASP A 3 11.01 18.16 20.28
N THR A 4 9.81 18.18 20.86
CA THR A 4 9.01 16.96 21.07
C THR A 4 8.45 16.39 19.75
N SER A 5 8.11 17.24 18.76
CA SER A 5 7.58 16.79 17.47
C SER A 5 8.68 16.24 16.55
N MET A 6 9.90 16.78 16.64
CA MET A 6 11.04 16.21 15.93
C MET A 6 11.43 14.86 16.55
N ALA A 7 11.50 14.76 17.88
CA ALA A 7 11.79 13.49 18.56
C ALA A 7 10.78 12.38 18.21
N SER A 8 9.49 12.70 18.08
CA SER A 8 8.47 11.73 17.64
C SER A 8 8.58 11.36 16.16
N THR A 9 9.00 12.30 15.31
CA THR A 9 9.24 12.03 13.88
C THR A 9 10.44 11.11 13.67
N PHE A 10 11.53 11.31 14.42
CA PHE A 10 12.72 10.44 14.36
C PHE A 10 12.44 9.04 14.92
N SER A 11 11.60 8.93 15.96
CA SER A 11 11.19 7.62 16.48
C SER A 11 10.32 6.87 15.48
N ALA A 12 9.36 7.53 14.84
CA ALA A 12 8.53 6.96 13.79
C ALA A 12 9.36 6.49 12.57
N LEU A 13 10.32 7.29 12.13
CA LEU A 13 11.21 6.91 11.03
C LEU A 13 12.10 5.71 11.40
N THR A 14 12.56 5.62 12.64
CA THR A 14 13.34 4.47 13.14
C THR A 14 12.49 3.20 13.12
N LEU A 15 11.23 3.28 13.56
CA LEU A 15 10.30 2.15 13.49
C LEU A 15 10.00 1.75 12.04
N ALA A 16 9.79 2.72 11.14
CA ALA A 16 9.56 2.47 9.72
C ALA A 16 10.77 1.77 9.08
N LYS A 17 12.01 2.15 9.43
CA LYS A 17 13.23 1.47 8.97
C LYS A 17 13.28 0.02 9.44
N ARG A 18 12.98 -0.25 10.72
CA ARG A 18 12.92 -1.61 11.25
C ARG A 18 11.84 -2.44 10.56
N ALA A 19 10.66 -1.87 10.35
CA ALA A 19 9.56 -2.54 9.64
C ALA A 19 9.96 -2.89 8.20
N ARG A 20 10.61 -1.96 7.48
CA ARG A 20 11.17 -2.22 6.14
C ARG A 20 12.13 -3.41 6.17
N ASP A 21 13.07 -3.45 7.10
CA ASP A 21 14.08 -4.51 7.17
C ASP A 21 13.47 -5.88 7.48
N ILE A 22 12.42 -5.92 8.32
CA ILE A 22 11.66 -7.14 8.61
C ILE A 22 10.87 -7.59 7.37
N LEU A 23 10.16 -6.67 6.71
CA LEU A 23 9.38 -6.97 5.52
C LEU A 23 10.26 -7.40 4.34
N GLN A 24 11.46 -6.82 4.21
CA GLN A 24 12.44 -7.25 3.20
C GLN A 24 12.84 -8.70 3.43
N LYS A 25 13.16 -9.09 4.67
CA LYS A 25 13.46 -10.49 4.99
C LYS A 25 12.27 -11.42 4.69
N ALA A 26 11.05 -11.00 5.01
CA ALA A 26 9.85 -11.77 4.71
C ALA A 26 9.63 -11.92 3.19
N TYR A 27 9.87 -10.85 2.43
CA TYR A 27 9.82 -10.87 0.97
C TYR A 27 10.86 -11.82 0.39
N ASP A 28 12.10 -11.79 0.88
CA ASP A 28 13.19 -12.66 0.41
C ASP A 28 12.91 -14.15 0.72
N LEU A 29 12.17 -14.44 1.80
CA LEU A 29 11.79 -15.81 2.19
C LEU A 29 10.64 -16.37 1.34
N ASN A 30 9.54 -15.63 1.21
CA ASN A 30 8.42 -16.03 0.37
C ASN A 30 7.59 -14.80 -0.02
N PRO A 31 7.81 -14.21 -1.20
CA PRO A 31 7.13 -12.98 -1.61
C PRO A 31 5.63 -13.17 -1.85
N ARG A 32 5.16 -14.42 -2.03
CA ARG A 32 3.75 -14.75 -2.26
C ARG A 32 2.98 -15.10 -0.99
N ALA A 33 3.66 -15.24 0.15
CA ALA A 33 2.99 -15.56 1.40
C ALA A 33 1.95 -14.50 1.78
N LEU A 34 0.85 -14.94 2.38
CA LEU A 34 -0.22 -14.07 2.88
C LEU A 34 -0.72 -13.09 1.80
N ASP A 35 -1.03 -13.61 0.61
CA ASP A 35 -1.57 -12.84 -0.51
C ASP A 35 -0.72 -11.62 -0.89
N ALA A 36 0.60 -11.88 -1.01
CA ALA A 36 1.62 -10.86 -1.29
C ALA A 36 1.70 -9.77 -0.19
N GLY A 37 1.49 -10.14 1.08
CA GLY A 37 1.45 -9.21 2.20
C GLY A 37 2.78 -8.49 2.46
N ALA A 38 3.91 -9.18 2.31
CA ALA A 38 5.24 -8.60 2.46
C ALA A 38 5.57 -7.54 1.39
N PRO A 39 5.49 -7.83 0.07
CA PRO A 39 5.74 -6.82 -0.96
C PRO A 39 4.74 -5.66 -0.89
N THR A 40 3.46 -5.93 -0.61
CA THR A 40 2.44 -4.87 -0.45
C THR A 40 2.80 -3.90 0.68
N SER A 41 3.08 -4.42 1.88
CA SER A 41 3.44 -3.60 3.04
C SER A 41 4.76 -2.86 2.84
N LEU A 42 5.73 -3.50 2.21
CA LEU A 42 7.02 -2.90 1.89
C LEU A 42 6.88 -1.74 0.90
N ALA A 43 6.01 -1.89 -0.11
CA ALA A 43 5.69 -0.81 -1.03
C ALA A 43 5.05 0.39 -0.33
N VAL A 44 4.12 0.16 0.59
CA VAL A 44 3.49 1.22 1.40
C VAL A 44 4.53 2.05 2.15
N LEU A 45 5.52 1.41 2.75
CA LEU A 45 6.62 2.14 3.38
C LEU A 45 7.41 2.96 2.35
N TYR A 46 7.69 2.41 1.17
CA TYR A 46 8.43 3.11 0.14
C TYR A 46 7.72 4.34 -0.43
N TYR A 47 6.38 4.37 -0.55
CA TYR A 47 5.69 5.56 -1.07
C TYR A 47 5.17 6.52 0.00
N ARG A 48 5.10 6.11 1.28
CA ARG A 48 4.62 6.98 2.39
C ARG A 48 5.74 7.54 3.27
N VAL A 49 6.93 6.95 3.27
CA VAL A 49 8.09 7.50 4.00
C VAL A 49 8.83 8.51 3.12
N PRO A 50 9.34 9.63 3.67
CA PRO A 50 10.16 10.56 2.90
C PRO A 50 11.38 9.89 2.25
N GLY A 51 11.78 10.38 1.07
CA GLY A 51 12.98 9.95 0.38
C GLY A 51 14.28 10.46 1.02
N PHE A 52 15.41 10.17 0.38
CA PHE A 52 16.73 10.67 0.77
C PHE A 52 16.77 12.21 0.73
N PRO A 53 17.43 12.90 1.70
CA PRO A 53 18.23 12.35 2.80
C PRO A 53 17.44 12.07 4.10
N LEU A 54 16.15 12.41 4.16
CA LEU A 54 15.36 12.32 5.39
C LEU A 54 14.95 10.89 5.73
N GLY A 55 14.64 10.06 4.72
CA GLY A 55 14.22 8.69 4.91
C GLY A 55 14.70 7.77 3.80
N PHE A 56 13.91 6.74 3.52
CA PHE A 56 14.23 5.69 2.54
C PHE A 56 13.15 5.51 1.47
N GLY A 57 12.18 6.42 1.41
CA GLY A 57 11.12 6.38 0.41
C GLY A 57 11.67 6.31 -1.00
N ASP A 58 11.01 5.52 -1.83
CA ASP A 58 11.38 5.26 -3.22
C ASP A 58 10.13 4.83 -4.00
N THR A 59 9.48 5.78 -4.67
CA THR A 59 8.23 5.54 -5.43
C THR A 59 8.44 4.56 -6.59
N LYS A 60 9.67 4.43 -7.12
CA LYS A 60 9.97 3.45 -8.17
C LYS A 60 9.95 2.04 -7.61
N LYS A 61 10.57 1.83 -6.44
CA LYS A 61 10.50 0.52 -5.74
C LYS A 61 9.07 0.20 -5.30
N ALA A 62 8.33 1.19 -4.80
CA ALA A 62 6.93 1.01 -4.43
C ALA A 62 6.09 0.51 -5.62
N ARG A 63 6.22 1.14 -6.79
CA ARG A 63 5.52 0.70 -8.01
C ARG A 63 5.85 -0.74 -8.37
N ALA A 64 7.14 -1.08 -8.42
CA ALA A 64 7.58 -2.41 -8.82
C ALA A 64 7.03 -3.51 -7.88
N LEU A 65 7.05 -3.26 -6.58
CA LEU A 65 6.51 -4.19 -5.57
C LEU A 65 4.99 -4.33 -5.66
N LEU A 66 4.25 -3.24 -5.90
CA LEU A 66 2.78 -3.31 -6.04
C LEU A 66 2.37 -4.00 -7.33
N GLU A 67 3.06 -3.73 -8.43
CA GLU A 67 2.85 -4.43 -9.71
C GLU A 67 3.17 -5.93 -9.58
N GLU A 68 4.19 -6.29 -8.81
CA GLU A 68 4.45 -7.68 -8.45
C GLU A 68 3.32 -8.26 -7.59
N ALA A 69 2.86 -7.53 -6.57
CA ALA A 69 1.85 -8.00 -5.63
C ALA A 69 0.51 -8.29 -6.34
N VAL A 70 0.00 -7.38 -7.17
CA VAL A 70 -1.25 -7.62 -7.92
C VAL A 70 -1.11 -8.74 -8.95
N ARG A 71 0.07 -8.87 -9.58
CA ARG A 71 0.34 -9.96 -10.54
C ARG A 71 0.41 -11.33 -9.86
N THR A 72 0.97 -11.39 -8.65
CA THR A 72 1.19 -12.66 -7.94
C THR A 72 0.04 -13.05 -7.03
N ALA A 73 -0.79 -12.08 -6.61
CA ALA A 73 -1.98 -12.28 -5.80
C ALA A 73 -3.18 -11.50 -6.39
N PRO A 74 -3.71 -11.89 -7.56
CA PRO A 74 -4.78 -11.17 -8.26
C PRO A 74 -6.15 -11.20 -7.55
N GLN A 75 -6.28 -11.99 -6.48
CA GLN A 75 -7.47 -12.02 -5.62
C GLN A 75 -7.24 -11.30 -4.28
N SER A 76 -6.08 -10.65 -4.11
CA SER A 76 -5.76 -9.90 -2.90
C SER A 76 -6.40 -8.52 -2.95
N LEU A 77 -7.48 -8.36 -2.19
CA LEU A 77 -8.17 -7.08 -2.05
C LEU A 77 -7.26 -5.99 -1.47
N ASP A 78 -6.28 -6.36 -0.63
CA ASP A 78 -5.28 -5.45 -0.09
C ASP A 78 -4.27 -5.02 -1.15
N ALA A 79 -3.71 -5.96 -1.95
CA ALA A 79 -2.73 -5.61 -2.98
C ALA A 79 -3.33 -4.66 -4.03
N GLU A 80 -4.54 -4.96 -4.49
CA GLU A 80 -5.26 -4.10 -5.46
C GLU A 80 -5.60 -2.73 -4.85
N TYR A 81 -6.07 -2.69 -3.60
CA TYR A 81 -6.33 -1.43 -2.91
C TYR A 81 -5.08 -0.56 -2.80
N PHE A 82 -3.96 -1.11 -2.30
CA PHE A 82 -2.74 -0.35 -2.11
C PHE A 82 -2.08 0.05 -3.44
N TYR A 83 -2.29 -0.72 -4.52
CA TYR A 83 -1.86 -0.29 -5.84
C TYR A 83 -2.70 0.89 -6.34
N GLY A 84 -4.02 0.84 -6.16
CA GLY A 84 -4.92 1.97 -6.44
C GLY A 84 -4.59 3.23 -5.61
N ASP A 85 -4.31 3.07 -4.32
CA ASP A 85 -3.88 4.16 -3.41
C ASP A 85 -2.55 4.78 -3.88
N PHE A 86 -1.56 3.95 -4.21
CA PHE A 86 -0.30 4.41 -4.78
C PHE A 86 -0.51 5.21 -6.06
N LEU A 87 -1.30 4.69 -7.01
CA LEU A 87 -1.59 5.37 -8.27
C LEU A 87 -2.31 6.71 -8.04
N TYR A 88 -3.23 6.76 -7.07
CA TYR A 88 -3.88 8.01 -6.67
C TYR A 88 -2.87 9.04 -6.14
N GLU A 89 -1.94 8.64 -5.28
CA GLU A 89 -0.86 9.50 -4.76
C GLU A 89 0.11 9.95 -5.86
N GLN A 90 0.27 9.16 -6.93
CA GLN A 90 1.04 9.54 -8.12
C GLN A 90 0.23 10.35 -9.15
N HIS A 91 -1.00 10.75 -8.82
CA HIS A 91 -1.93 11.48 -9.71
C HIS A 91 -2.33 10.71 -10.99
N GLU A 92 -2.16 9.39 -11.02
CA GLU A 92 -2.59 8.52 -12.13
C GLU A 92 -4.07 8.11 -11.97
N TYR A 93 -4.96 9.10 -11.89
CA TYR A 93 -6.36 8.92 -11.51
C TYR A 93 -7.15 7.91 -12.37
N PRO A 94 -7.06 7.92 -13.72
CA PRO A 94 -7.81 6.94 -14.52
C PRO A 94 -7.38 5.49 -14.24
N LYS A 95 -6.07 5.28 -14.05
CA LYS A 95 -5.53 3.96 -13.75
C LYS A 95 -5.89 3.53 -12.33
N ALA A 96 -5.80 4.44 -11.35
CA ALA A 96 -6.21 4.20 -9.98
C ALA A 96 -7.68 3.74 -9.91
N GLN A 97 -8.58 4.46 -10.59
CA GLN A 97 -10.00 4.08 -10.64
C GLN A 97 -10.20 2.70 -11.25
N SER A 98 -9.57 2.41 -12.39
CA SER A 98 -9.70 1.10 -13.05
C SER A 98 -9.27 -0.05 -12.15
N ILE A 99 -8.15 0.10 -11.42
CA ILE A 99 -7.64 -0.92 -10.49
C ILE A 99 -8.63 -1.13 -9.32
N LEU A 100 -9.11 -0.03 -8.72
CA LEU A 100 -10.02 -0.09 -7.58
C LEU A 100 -11.40 -0.67 -7.95
N GLU A 101 -11.92 -0.37 -9.14
CA GLU A 101 -13.16 -0.95 -9.65
C GLU A 101 -13.01 -2.45 -9.96
N GLN A 102 -11.82 -2.89 -10.37
CA GLN A 102 -11.51 -4.32 -10.51
C GLN A 102 -11.44 -5.00 -9.15
N ALA A 103 -10.83 -4.36 -8.15
CA ALA A 103 -10.77 -4.87 -6.77
C ALA A 103 -12.16 -5.18 -6.20
N LEU A 104 -13.16 -4.32 -6.46
CA LEU A 104 -14.54 -4.54 -6.03
C LEU A 104 -15.22 -5.76 -6.67
N LYS A 105 -14.67 -6.33 -7.75
CA LYS A 105 -15.19 -7.54 -8.40
C LYS A 105 -14.61 -8.83 -7.83
N ILE A 106 -13.57 -8.75 -7.00
CA ILE A 106 -12.99 -9.92 -6.32
C ILE A 106 -14.09 -10.54 -5.43
N PRO A 107 -14.25 -11.88 -5.43
CA PRO A 107 -15.19 -12.57 -4.54
C PRO A 107 -14.98 -12.20 -3.07
N GLN A 108 -16.06 -12.10 -2.30
CA GLN A 108 -15.96 -11.77 -0.88
C GLN A 108 -15.24 -12.86 -0.10
N ASN A 109 -14.36 -12.45 0.82
CA ASN A 109 -13.70 -13.35 1.74
C ASN A 109 -14.68 -13.75 2.87
N GLN A 110 -15.21 -14.97 2.81
CA GLN A 110 -16.17 -15.51 3.78
C GLN A 110 -15.55 -15.79 5.15
N ASP A 111 -14.24 -16.01 5.22
CA ASP A 111 -13.52 -16.27 6.48
C ASP A 111 -13.27 -14.98 7.27
N ARG A 112 -13.32 -13.82 6.59
CA ARG A 112 -13.07 -12.49 7.18
C ARG A 112 -14.08 -11.43 6.69
N PRO A 113 -15.39 -11.63 6.93
CA PRO A 113 -16.43 -10.81 6.31
C PRO A 113 -16.38 -9.33 6.74
N LEU A 114 -16.04 -9.07 8.01
CA LEU A 114 -15.93 -7.69 8.52
C LEU A 114 -14.74 -6.94 7.91
N TRP A 115 -13.61 -7.62 7.73
CA TRP A 115 -12.43 -7.02 7.09
C TRP A 115 -12.70 -6.74 5.62
N ASP A 116 -13.31 -7.68 4.91
CA ASP A 116 -13.65 -7.55 3.49
C ASP A 116 -14.61 -6.37 3.27
N HIS A 117 -15.69 -6.31 4.05
CA HIS A 117 -16.65 -5.21 4.01
C HIS A 117 -15.97 -3.85 4.24
N ASN A 118 -15.17 -3.72 5.30
CA ASN A 118 -14.48 -2.47 5.60
C ASN A 118 -13.50 -2.07 4.51
N ARG A 119 -12.76 -3.02 3.92
CA ARG A 119 -11.84 -2.74 2.82
C ARG A 119 -12.57 -2.21 1.58
N ARG A 120 -13.74 -2.78 1.25
CA ARG A 120 -14.58 -2.29 0.14
C ARG A 120 -15.07 -0.87 0.37
N LEU A 121 -15.50 -0.52 1.59
CA LEU A 121 -15.87 0.86 1.91
C LEU A 121 -14.70 1.83 1.71
N VAL A 122 -13.48 1.45 2.09
CA VAL A 122 -12.29 2.28 1.86
C VAL A 122 -11.99 2.42 0.36
N ILE A 123 -12.16 1.35 -0.43
CA ILE A 123 -12.01 1.38 -1.89
C ILE A 123 -13.04 2.35 -2.51
N GLU A 124 -14.32 2.23 -2.14
CA GLU A 124 -15.39 3.10 -2.63
C GLU A 124 -15.14 4.57 -2.29
N GLN A 125 -14.68 4.86 -1.07
CA GLN A 125 -14.29 6.22 -0.66
C GLN A 125 -13.15 6.77 -1.52
N LEU A 126 -12.13 5.94 -1.83
CA LEU A 126 -11.01 6.36 -2.67
C LEU A 126 -11.45 6.61 -4.13
N ILE A 127 -12.33 5.76 -4.68
CA ILE A 127 -12.96 6.01 -5.99
C ILE A 127 -13.73 7.34 -5.97
N GLY A 128 -14.47 7.63 -4.90
CA GLY A 128 -15.16 8.91 -4.72
C GLY A 128 -14.21 10.11 -4.76
N LYS A 129 -13.05 10.02 -4.07
CA LYS A 129 -12.00 11.05 -4.12
C LYS A 129 -11.41 11.21 -5.52
N ILE A 130 -11.16 10.11 -6.22
CA ILE A 130 -10.65 10.13 -7.60
C ILE A 130 -11.62 10.86 -8.53
N LYS A 131 -12.91 10.53 -8.47
CA LYS A 131 -13.95 11.17 -9.30
C LYS A 131 -14.09 12.67 -9.04
N ALA A 132 -13.77 13.13 -7.84
CA ALA A 132 -13.74 14.56 -7.51
C ALA A 132 -12.49 15.31 -8.02
N LYS A 133 -11.49 14.59 -8.56
CA LYS A 133 -10.26 15.15 -9.14
C LYS A 133 -10.25 15.14 -10.68
N ALA A 134 -11.16 14.38 -11.30
CA ALA A 134 -11.36 14.32 -12.75
C ALA A 134 -12.33 15.41 -13.22
#